data_AF-A0A645DRK7-F1
#
_entry.id   AF-A0A645DRK7-F1
#
_cell.length_a   1.000
_cell.length_b   1.000
_cell.length_c   1.000
_cell.angle_alpha   90.00
_cell.angle_beta   90.00
_cell.angle_gamma   90.00
#
_symmetry.space_group_name_H-M   'P 1'
#
loop_
_entity.id
_entity.type
_entity.pdbx_description
1 polymer ?
#
loop_
_entity_poly.entity_id
_entity_poly.type
_entity_poly.pdbx_seq_one_letter_code
_entity_poly.pdbx_strand_id
1 'polypeptide(L)'
;MSNLYRQTNNDLYIPGHSVYQLGVQLDFTLTNVDETAYSTSSIAVWLSENAYQYGFIQVDQDQGFANHYRYVGVDLANLLFTQKLTLADYNNE
;
A
#
# COMPACT_ATOMS: atom_id res chain seq x y z
N MET A 1 1.51 -28.01 16.69
CA MET A 1 1.74 -26.57 16.45
C MET A 1 1.37 -26.12 15.04
N SER A 2 0.78 -26.97 14.19
CA SER A 2 0.52 -26.67 12.77
C SER A 2 -0.85 -26.01 12.46
N ASN A 3 -1.70 -25.74 13.47
CA ASN A 3 -3.08 -25.26 13.26
C ASN A 3 -3.39 -23.91 13.94
N LEU A 4 -2.43 -23.00 14.05
CA LEU A 4 -2.68 -21.63 14.54
C LEU A 4 -2.95 -20.61 13.41
N TYR A 5 -2.63 -20.96 12.16
CA TYR A 5 -2.81 -20.08 11.00
C TYR A 5 -3.88 -20.67 10.07
N ARG A 6 -5.11 -20.68 10.55
CA ARG A 6 -6.26 -21.10 9.74
C ARG A 6 -6.35 -20.15 8.55
N GLN A 7 -6.06 -20.67 7.35
CA GLN A 7 -6.22 -19.97 6.08
C GLN A 7 -7.63 -19.39 5.97
N THR A 8 -7.71 -18.07 6.01
CA THR A 8 -8.89 -17.32 5.58
C THR A 8 -8.38 -16.14 4.77
N ASN A 9 -8.53 -16.24 3.45
CA ASN A 9 -8.42 -15.22 2.41
C ASN A 9 -7.15 -14.33 2.43
N ASN A 10 -6.18 -14.67 1.56
CA ASN A 10 -5.06 -13.92 0.95
C ASN A 10 -4.21 -12.86 1.71
N ASP A 11 -4.63 -12.32 2.86
CA ASP A 11 -3.95 -11.18 3.52
C ASP A 11 -3.37 -11.54 4.90
N LEU A 12 -2.86 -12.76 5.06
CA LEU A 12 -2.21 -13.18 6.31
C LEU A 12 -0.70 -13.01 6.23
N TYR A 13 -0.19 -11.93 6.83
CA TYR A 13 1.23 -11.79 7.11
C TYR A 13 1.65 -12.74 8.24
N ILE A 14 2.71 -13.51 8.01
CA ILE A 14 3.36 -14.32 9.05
C ILE A 14 3.89 -13.34 10.13
N PRO A 15 3.69 -13.59 11.44
CA PRO A 15 4.29 -12.75 12.47
C PRO A 15 5.80 -12.58 12.26
N GLY A 16 6.27 -11.33 12.30
CA GLY A 16 7.68 -10.97 12.00
C GLY A 16 7.96 -10.68 10.52
N HIS A 17 6.98 -10.88 9.63
CA HIS A 17 7.11 -10.64 8.18
C HIS A 17 6.09 -9.61 7.67
N SER A 18 5.40 -8.89 8.58
CA SER A 18 4.46 -7.85 8.23
C SER A 18 5.12 -6.48 8.28
N VAL A 19 5.01 -5.71 7.20
CA VAL A 19 5.48 -4.31 7.16
C VAL A 19 4.69 -3.38 8.08
N TYR A 20 3.46 -3.75 8.49
CA TYR A 20 2.72 -3.02 9.54
C TYR A 20 3.47 -3.05 10.88
N GLN A 21 4.26 -4.10 11.16
CA GLN A 21 5.06 -4.18 12.39
C GLN A 21 6.21 -3.17 12.41
N LEU A 22 6.65 -2.70 11.24
CA LEU A 22 7.66 -1.65 11.12
C LEU A 22 7.04 -0.23 11.24
N GLY A 23 5.70 -0.11 11.24
CA GLY A 23 5.01 1.18 11.30
C GLY A 23 5.13 2.03 10.04
N VAL A 24 5.51 1.42 8.90
CA VAL A 24 5.75 2.12 7.63
C VAL A 24 4.65 1.92 6.58
N GLN A 25 3.63 1.09 6.87
CA GLN A 25 2.49 0.88 5.98
C GLN A 25 1.19 1.30 6.67
N LEU A 26 0.34 1.98 5.92
CA LEU A 26 -0.93 2.56 6.38
C LEU A 26 -2.05 2.26 5.38
N ASP A 27 -3.25 2.10 5.93
CA ASP A 27 -4.46 1.90 5.16
C ASP A 27 -5.36 3.11 5.30
N PHE A 28 -5.73 3.70 4.17
CA PHE A 28 -6.68 4.81 4.15
C PHE A 28 -8.10 4.26 4.07
N THR A 29 -9.02 4.88 4.81
CA THR A 29 -10.44 4.49 4.81
C THR A 29 -11.30 5.73 4.65
N LEU A 30 -12.48 5.55 4.06
CA LEU A 30 -13.49 6.60 3.98
C LEU A 30 -14.47 6.42 5.14
N THR A 31 -14.77 7.51 5.84
CA THR A 31 -15.79 7.47 6.88
C THR A 31 -17.18 7.46 6.24
N ASN A 32 -18.05 6.54 6.68
CA ASN A 32 -19.46 6.44 6.24
C ASN A 32 -19.67 6.16 4.73
N VAL A 33 -18.70 5.54 4.07
CA VAL A 33 -18.81 5.10 2.67
C VAL A 33 -18.49 3.61 2.60
N ASP A 34 -19.15 2.89 1.69
CA ASP A 34 -18.84 1.50 1.38
C ASP A 34 -17.39 1.40 0.86
N GLU A 35 -16.60 0.47 1.41
CA GLU A 35 -15.20 0.23 1.01
C GLU A 35 -15.08 -0.08 -0.49
N THR A 36 -16.11 -0.67 -1.09
CA THR A 36 -16.16 -0.93 -2.54
C THR A 36 -16.16 0.35 -3.40
N ALA A 37 -16.51 1.50 -2.82
CA ALA A 37 -16.46 2.81 -3.47
C ALA A 37 -15.15 3.57 -3.20
N TYR A 38 -14.21 3.00 -2.44
CA TYR A 38 -12.95 3.67 -2.12
C TYR A 38 -12.17 4.05 -3.38
N SER A 39 -11.98 3.10 -4.30
CA SER A 39 -11.13 3.25 -5.49
C SER A 39 -11.60 4.36 -6.45
N THR A 40 -12.88 4.71 -6.43
CA THR A 40 -13.47 5.78 -7.25
C THR A 40 -13.69 7.08 -6.49
N SER A 41 -13.33 7.12 -5.21
CA SER A 41 -13.45 8.32 -4.39
C SER A 41 -12.43 9.38 -4.76
N SER A 42 -12.76 10.64 -4.49
CA SER A 42 -11.84 11.77 -4.68
C SER A 42 -10.58 11.64 -3.82
N ILE A 43 -10.66 11.00 -2.66
CA ILE A 43 -9.51 10.77 -1.77
C ILE A 43 -8.56 9.73 -2.38
N ALA A 44 -9.08 8.63 -2.94
CA ALA A 44 -8.23 7.64 -3.58
C ALA A 44 -7.51 8.20 -4.81
N VAL A 45 -8.21 8.99 -5.64
CA VAL A 45 -7.61 9.70 -6.78
C VAL A 45 -6.55 10.70 -6.30
N TRP A 46 -6.86 11.49 -5.27
CA TRP A 46 -5.90 12.45 -4.74
C TRP A 46 -4.64 11.76 -4.20
N LEU A 47 -4.79 10.65 -3.47
CA LEU A 47 -3.66 9.90 -2.94
C LEU A 47 -2.80 9.30 -4.05
N SER A 48 -3.39 8.69 -5.09
CA SER A 48 -2.61 8.11 -6.19
C SER A 48 -1.80 9.17 -6.95
N GLU A 49 -2.28 10.41 -7.00
CA GLU A 49 -1.64 11.54 -7.68
C GLU A 49 -0.69 12.36 -6.79
N ASN A 50 -0.76 12.27 -5.46
CA ASN A 50 -0.06 13.19 -4.56
C ASN A 50 0.73 12.53 -3.42
N ALA A 51 0.46 11.27 -3.07
CA ALA A 51 1.08 10.61 -1.93
C ALA A 51 2.62 10.60 -2.00
N TYR A 52 3.17 10.51 -3.22
CA TYR A 52 4.62 10.52 -3.45
C TYR A 52 5.31 11.79 -2.95
N GLN A 53 4.61 12.93 -2.99
CA GLN A 53 5.13 14.22 -2.50
C GLN A 53 5.41 14.19 -0.99
N TYR A 54 4.77 13.26 -0.28
CA TYR A 54 4.90 13.06 1.17
C TYR A 54 5.69 11.79 1.52
N GLY A 55 6.33 11.15 0.54
CA GLY A 55 7.15 9.96 0.76
C GLY A 55 6.38 8.64 0.80
N PHE A 56 5.12 8.64 0.35
CA PHE A 56 4.28 7.45 0.31
C PHE A 56 4.13 6.93 -1.12
N ILE A 57 4.13 5.61 -1.27
CA ILE A 57 3.80 4.92 -2.53
C ILE A 57 2.62 3.98 -2.31
N GLN A 58 1.77 3.84 -3.32
CA GLN A 58 0.71 2.84 -3.31
C GLN A 58 1.32 1.44 -3.48
N VAL A 59 0.93 0.51 -2.62
CA VAL A 59 1.39 -0.89 -2.66
C VAL A 59 0.45 -1.69 -3.56
N ASP A 60 1.02 -2.53 -4.44
CA ASP A 60 0.29 -3.52 -5.23
C ASP A 60 -0.92 -2.98 -6.02
N GLN A 61 -0.68 -2.04 -6.94
CA GLN A 61 -1.71 -1.48 -7.83
C GLN A 61 -2.53 -2.56 -8.56
N ASP A 62 -1.91 -3.70 -8.88
CA ASP A 62 -2.51 -4.79 -9.64
C ASP A 62 -3.36 -5.77 -8.79
N GLN A 63 -3.28 -5.70 -7.45
CA GLN A 63 -3.99 -6.61 -6.56
C GLN A 63 -5.31 -6.04 -6.00
N GLY A 64 -5.71 -4.85 -6.46
CA GLY A 64 -7.01 -4.25 -6.12
C GLY A 64 -7.04 -3.52 -4.77
N PHE A 65 -5.90 -3.36 -4.10
CA PHE A 65 -5.80 -2.64 -2.83
C PHE A 65 -5.47 -1.16 -3.03
N ALA A 66 -6.47 -0.39 -3.45
CA ALA A 66 -6.31 1.04 -3.72
C ALA A 66 -5.93 1.88 -2.50
N ASN A 67 -6.09 1.33 -1.30
CA ASN A 67 -5.96 2.04 -0.02
C ASN A 67 -4.65 1.76 0.75
N HIS A 68 -3.79 0.86 0.28
CA HIS A 68 -2.54 0.52 0.96
C HIS A 68 -1.40 1.42 0.50
N TYR A 69 -0.77 2.11 1.44
CA TYR A 69 0.37 2.99 1.17
C TYR A 69 1.54 2.68 2.09
N ARG A 70 2.74 2.66 1.50
CA ARG A 70 4.00 2.46 2.22
C ARG A 70 4.83 3.72 2.20
N TYR A 71 5.33 4.12 3.35
CA TYR A 71 6.33 5.17 3.48
C TYR A 71 7.70 4.64 3.07
N VAL A 72 8.33 5.33 2.12
CA VAL A 72 9.67 5.00 1.59
C VAL A 72 10.62 6.21 1.61
N GLY A 73 10.13 7.37 2.07
CA GLY A 73 10.85 8.64 2.02
C GLY A 73 10.58 9.42 0.73
N VAL A 74 10.66 10.75 0.82
CA VAL A 74 10.26 11.67 -0.27
C VAL A 74 11.09 11.46 -1.54
N ASP A 75 12.40 11.30 -1.42
CA ASP A 75 13.27 11.17 -2.61
C ASP A 75 12.97 9.91 -3.41
N LEU A 76 12.86 8.75 -2.73
CA LEU A 76 12.54 7.48 -3.36
C LEU A 76 11.11 7.46 -3.91
N ALA A 77 10.13 8.01 -3.18
CA ALA A 77 8.77 8.08 -3.68
C ALA A 77 8.66 8.94 -4.95
N ASN A 78 9.37 10.07 -5.01
CA ASN A 78 9.45 10.92 -6.22
C ASN A 78 10.06 10.17 -7.41
N LEU A 79 11.15 9.43 -7.16
CA LEU A 79 11.81 8.61 -8.18
C LEU A 79 10.83 7.58 -8.77
N LEU A 80 10.22 6.77 -7.91
CA LEU A 80 9.30 5.70 -8.30
C LEU A 80 8.09 6.25 -9.05
N PHE A 81 7.50 7.35 -8.57
CA PHE A 81 6.37 8.00 -9.23
C PHE A 81 6.73 8.54 -10.62
N THR A 82 7.85 9.26 -10.73
CA THR A 82 8.28 9.90 -11.98
C THR A 82 8.65 8.87 -13.04
N GLN A 83 9.29 7.77 -12.62
CA GLN A 83 9.72 6.71 -13.52
C GLN A 83 8.67 5.62 -13.74
N LYS A 84 7.52 5.70 -13.05
CA LYS A 84 6.44 4.68 -13.09
C LYS A 84 6.95 3.28 -12.73
N LEU A 85 7.81 3.22 -11.71
CA LEU A 85 8.39 1.98 -11.19
C LEU A 85 7.65 1.53 -9.94
N THR A 86 7.53 0.22 -9.75
CA THR A 86 7.17 -0.36 -8.47
C THR A 86 8.39 -0.45 -7.54
N LEU A 87 8.16 -0.64 -6.25
CA LEU A 87 9.26 -0.89 -5.30
C LEU A 87 10.00 -2.21 -5.63
N ALA A 88 9.31 -3.19 -6.22
CA ALA A 88 9.93 -4.42 -6.67
C ALA A 88 10.88 -4.16 -7.86
N ASP A 89 10.48 -3.34 -8.83
CA ASP A 89 11.33 -2.96 -9.96
C ASP A 89 12.63 -2.31 -9.47
N TYR A 90 12.53 -1.35 -8.55
CA TYR A 90 13.69 -0.65 -7.97
C TYR A 90 14.64 -1.58 -7.18
N ASN A 91 14.12 -2.60 -6.51
CA ASN A 91 14.95 -3.53 -5.73
C ASN A 91 15.60 -4.64 -6.58
N ASN A 92 15.19 -4.79 -7.85
CA ASN A 92 15.73 -5.77 -8.78
C ASN A 92 16.83 -5.18 -9.68
N GLU A 93 17.22 -3.93 -9.47
CA GLU A 93 18.39 -3.25 -10.07
C GLU A 93 19.61 -3.30 -9.14
#